data_AF-A0A015I9Y9-F1
#
_entry.id   AF-A0A015I9Y9-F1
#
_cell.length_a   1.000
_cell.length_b   1.000
_cell.length_c   1.000
_cell.angle_alpha   90.00
_cell.angle_beta   90.00
_cell.angle_gamma   90.00
#
_symmetry.space_group_name_H-M   'P 1'
#
loop_
_entity.id
_entity.type
_entity.pdbx_description
1 polymer ?
#
loop_
_entity_poly.entity_id
_entity_poly.type
_entity_poly.pdbx_seq_one_letter_code
_entity_poly.pdbx_strand_id
1 'polypeptide(L)'
;MLKVIENVGNSKFIAIVTDAETAMQLAKRKVMNKYPHIMAIRCIAHHINLITKDIISIDWAKEILQKCQKVISFFHGTHRAGDALRNKIRKFFSKGSLKSSVKTCWSTTWDIFSEQPDIFINATKTKAIIQDRQFWYNVKQLKLILKPVKSALEFNTTTLADCFFELLKMARAISEIPSF
;
A
#
# COMPACT_ATOMS: atom_id res chain seq x y z
N MET A 1 16.70 -12.88 -23.04
CA MET A 1 17.72 -12.58 -22.02
C MET A 1 19.11 -13.00 -22.48
N LEU A 2 19.40 -14.29 -22.68
CA LEU A 2 20.73 -14.76 -23.15
C LEU A 2 21.20 -14.08 -24.44
N LYS A 3 20.35 -14.03 -25.48
CA LYS A 3 20.65 -13.32 -26.73
C LYS A 3 21.03 -11.85 -26.52
N VAL A 4 20.42 -11.17 -25.56
CA VAL A 4 20.75 -9.76 -25.24
C VAL A 4 22.11 -9.66 -24.55
N ILE A 5 22.38 -10.56 -23.60
CA ILE A 5 23.68 -10.63 -22.91
C ILE A 5 24.81 -10.90 -23.91
N GLU A 6 24.58 -11.79 -24.87
CA GLU A 6 25.53 -12.11 -25.94
C GLU A 6 25.75 -10.91 -26.86
N ASN A 7 24.67 -10.28 -27.34
CA ASN A 7 24.75 -9.14 -28.26
C ASN A 7 25.47 -7.92 -27.63
N VAL A 8 25.25 -7.65 -26.34
CA VAL A 8 25.87 -6.51 -25.64
C VAL A 8 27.29 -6.85 -25.15
N GLY A 9 27.53 -8.12 -24.83
CA GLY A 9 28.76 -8.65 -24.25
C GLY A 9 28.58 -9.02 -22.77
N ASN A 10 28.79 -10.29 -22.43
CA ASN A 10 28.52 -10.82 -21.08
C ASN A 10 29.36 -10.16 -19.96
N SER A 11 30.56 -9.67 -20.28
CA SER A 11 31.45 -9.00 -19.32
C SER A 11 30.93 -7.63 -18.87
N LYS A 12 29.94 -7.06 -19.57
CA LYS A 12 29.31 -5.78 -19.23
C LYS A 12 28.16 -5.91 -18.24
N PHE A 13 27.79 -7.15 -17.88
CA PHE A 13 26.72 -7.42 -16.93
C PHE A 13 27.30 -7.92 -15.61
N ILE A 14 26.85 -7.32 -14.52
CA ILE A 14 27.14 -7.79 -13.15
C ILE A 14 25.93 -8.43 -12.48
N ALA A 15 24.72 -8.09 -12.93
CA ALA A 15 23.48 -8.60 -12.36
C ALA A 15 22.31 -8.54 -13.34
N ILE A 16 21.32 -9.40 -13.09
CA ILE A 16 19.98 -9.34 -13.69
C ILE A 16 18.94 -9.24 -12.58
N VAL A 17 17.98 -8.33 -12.76
CA VAL A 17 16.87 -8.13 -11.80
C VAL A 17 15.58 -8.49 -12.50
N THR A 18 14.87 -9.51 -11.99
CA THR A 18 13.55 -9.90 -12.51
C THR A 18 12.61 -10.31 -11.37
N ASP A 19 11.31 -10.38 -11.66
CA ASP A 19 10.31 -10.88 -10.71
C ASP A 19 10.54 -12.37 -10.33
N ALA A 20 9.74 -12.87 -9.38
CA ALA A 20 9.88 -14.22 -8.86
C ALA A 20 9.06 -15.28 -9.61
N GLU A 21 8.47 -14.95 -10.76
CA GLU A 21 7.66 -15.90 -11.54
C GLU A 21 8.49 -17.11 -11.98
N THR A 22 7.88 -18.29 -12.05
CA THR A 22 8.56 -19.56 -12.37
C THR A 22 9.38 -19.47 -13.66
N ALA A 23 8.84 -18.86 -14.72
CA ALA A 23 9.55 -18.65 -15.97
C ALA A 23 10.79 -17.75 -15.80
N MET A 24 10.67 -16.69 -15.00
CA MET A 24 11.77 -15.77 -14.70
C MET A 24 12.82 -16.38 -13.79
N GLN A 25 12.44 -17.27 -12.87
CA GLN A 25 13.39 -18.05 -12.08
C GLN A 25 14.19 -19.00 -12.94
N LEU A 26 13.55 -19.68 -13.89
CA LEU A 26 14.24 -20.54 -14.85
C LEU A 26 15.21 -19.72 -15.73
N ALA A 27 14.78 -18.55 -16.20
CA ALA A 27 15.63 -17.64 -16.96
C ALA A 27 16.86 -17.20 -16.16
N LYS A 28 16.67 -16.82 -14.88
CA LYS A 28 17.76 -16.47 -13.95
C LYS A 28 18.75 -17.61 -13.79
N ARG A 29 18.27 -18.83 -13.54
CA ARG A 29 19.12 -20.03 -13.42
C ARG A 29 19.92 -20.29 -14.69
N LYS A 30 19.29 -20.18 -15.87
CA LYS A 30 19.98 -20.34 -17.16
C LYS A 30 21.10 -19.31 -17.35
N VAL A 31 20.89 -18.06 -16.94
CA VAL A 31 21.92 -17.02 -17.00
C VAL A 31 23.06 -17.32 -16.03
N MET A 32 22.77 -17.61 -14.75
CA MET A 32 23.80 -17.91 -13.75
C MET A 32 24.64 -19.14 -14.13
N ASN A 33 24.00 -20.18 -14.66
CA ASN A 33 24.72 -21.39 -15.10
C ASN A 33 25.66 -21.11 -16.28
N LYS A 34 25.27 -20.20 -17.18
CA LYS A 34 26.10 -19.84 -18.35
C LYS A 34 27.16 -18.79 -18.01
N TYR A 35 26.86 -17.88 -17.08
CA TYR A 35 27.68 -16.74 -16.71
C TYR A 35 27.70 -16.60 -15.17
N PRO A 36 28.56 -17.36 -14.46
CA PRO A 36 28.57 -17.39 -12.99
C PRO A 36 28.86 -16.04 -12.32
N HIS A 37 29.49 -15.10 -13.04
CA HIS A 37 29.75 -13.74 -12.54
C HIS A 37 28.51 -12.83 -12.55
N ILE A 38 27.46 -13.19 -13.29
CA ILE A 38 26.22 -12.41 -13.36
C ILE A 38 25.29 -12.85 -12.24
N MET A 39 25.11 -11.96 -11.26
CA MET A 39 24.23 -12.21 -10.12
C MET A 39 22.75 -12.17 -10.52
N ALA A 40 21.95 -13.10 -10.01
CA ALA A 40 20.50 -13.03 -10.16
C ALA A 40 19.85 -12.40 -8.91
N ILE A 41 19.32 -11.19 -9.07
CA ILE A 41 18.66 -10.43 -8.01
C ILE A 41 17.15 -10.52 -8.20
N ARG A 42 16.41 -10.64 -7.10
CA ARG A 42 14.94 -10.61 -7.12
C ARG A 42 14.45 -9.16 -7.15
N CYS A 43 13.37 -8.92 -7.88
CA CYS A 43 12.74 -7.60 -7.91
C CYS A 43 12.26 -7.18 -6.51
N ILE A 44 12.80 -6.08 -6.00
CA ILE A 44 12.47 -5.57 -4.67
C ILE A 44 11.01 -5.11 -4.58
N ALA A 45 10.46 -4.55 -5.67
CA ALA A 45 9.06 -4.18 -5.74
C ALA A 45 8.14 -5.40 -5.59
N HIS A 46 8.51 -6.52 -6.19
CA HIS A 46 7.79 -7.78 -6.03
C HIS A 46 7.87 -8.30 -4.58
N HIS A 47 9.04 -8.21 -3.95
CA HIS A 47 9.22 -8.59 -2.54
C HIS A 47 8.37 -7.75 -1.59
N ILE A 48 8.38 -6.43 -1.75
CA ILE A 48 7.57 -5.51 -0.95
C ILE A 48 6.08 -5.84 -1.11
N ASN A 49 5.64 -6.14 -2.34
CA ASN A 49 4.26 -6.55 -2.60
C ASN A 49 3.89 -7.86 -1.88
N LEU A 50 4.79 -8.86 -1.84
CA LEU A 50 4.56 -10.09 -1.09
C LEU A 50 4.44 -9.83 0.42
N ILE A 51 5.38 -9.07 1.00
CA ILE A 51 5.32 -8.69 2.43
C ILE A 51 4.01 -7.95 2.74
N THR A 52 3.61 -7.04 1.85
CA THR A 52 2.35 -6.30 1.98
C THR A 52 1.15 -7.24 1.97
N LYS A 53 1.12 -8.24 1.08
CA LYS A 53 0.07 -9.26 1.05
C LYS A 53 0.04 -10.08 2.32
N ASP A 54 1.19 -10.46 2.87
CA ASP A 54 1.27 -11.23 4.11
C ASP A 54 0.72 -10.41 5.28
N ILE A 55 1.12 -9.13 5.39
CA ILE A 55 0.58 -8.20 6.41
C ILE A 55 -0.93 -8.06 6.29
N ILE A 56 -1.44 -7.87 5.07
CA ILE A 56 -2.88 -7.71 4.79
C ILE A 56 -3.66 -9.01 5.06
N SER A 57 -3.00 -10.16 4.99
CA SER A 57 -3.61 -11.46 5.25
C SER A 57 -3.78 -11.77 6.74
N ILE A 58 -3.12 -11.02 7.63
CA ILE A 58 -3.32 -11.12 9.08
C ILE A 58 -4.77 -10.72 9.40
N ASP A 59 -5.46 -11.51 10.23
CA ASP A 59 -6.89 -11.31 10.54
C ASP A 59 -7.20 -9.90 11.02
N TRP A 60 -6.35 -9.33 11.87
CA TRP A 60 -6.46 -7.93 12.31
C TRP A 60 -6.48 -6.95 11.13
N ALA A 61 -5.53 -7.07 10.19
CA ALA A 61 -5.47 -6.18 9.02
C ALA A 61 -6.63 -6.42 8.06
N LYS A 62 -7.01 -7.68 7.86
CA LYS A 62 -8.13 -8.10 7.03
C LYS A 62 -9.46 -7.53 7.55
N GLU A 63 -9.69 -7.58 8.86
CA GLU A 63 -10.89 -7.01 9.49
C GLU A 63 -10.96 -5.49 9.28
N ILE A 64 -9.84 -4.78 9.47
CA ILE A 64 -9.75 -3.34 9.21
C ILE A 64 -10.12 -3.03 7.76
N LEU A 65 -9.55 -3.76 6.80
CA LEU A 65 -9.81 -3.54 5.37
C LEU A 65 -11.26 -3.85 4.99
N GLN A 66 -11.85 -4.90 5.55
CA GLN A 66 -13.27 -5.21 5.35
C GLN A 66 -14.18 -4.10 5.91
N LYS A 67 -13.88 -3.58 7.11
CA LYS A 67 -14.60 -2.42 7.68
C LYS A 67 -14.43 -1.18 6.80
N CYS A 68 -13.22 -0.91 6.32
CA CYS A 68 -12.95 0.17 5.37
C CYS A 68 -13.76 0.04 4.07
N GLN A 69 -13.82 -1.18 3.49
CA GLN A 69 -14.59 -1.45 2.28
C GLN A 69 -16.09 -1.20 2.50
N LYS A 70 -16.65 -1.61 3.65
CA LYS A 70 -18.06 -1.31 4.00
C LYS A 70 -18.34 0.19 4.03
N VAL A 71 -17.42 0.97 4.61
CA VAL A 71 -17.52 2.43 4.64
C VAL A 71 -17.45 3.01 3.22
N ILE A 72 -16.47 2.60 2.41
CA ILE A 72 -16.32 3.07 1.02
C ILE A 72 -17.57 2.74 0.19
N SER A 73 -18.05 1.51 0.27
CA SER A 73 -19.26 1.07 -0.46
C SER A 73 -20.48 1.88 -0.08
N PHE A 74 -20.61 2.31 1.18
CA PHE A 74 -21.68 3.20 1.60
C PHE A 74 -21.64 4.56 0.89
N PHE A 75 -20.46 5.19 0.82
CA PHE A 75 -20.29 6.48 0.14
C PHE A 75 -20.44 6.40 -1.37
N HIS A 76 -20.10 5.26 -1.99
CA HIS A 76 -20.34 5.04 -3.41
C HIS A 76 -21.81 4.72 -3.73
N GLY A 77 -22.47 3.93 -2.89
CA GLY A 77 -23.84 3.49 -3.11
C GLY A 77 -24.92 4.52 -2.74
N THR A 78 -24.60 5.47 -1.86
CA THR A 78 -25.55 6.48 -1.40
C THR A 78 -25.27 7.82 -2.07
N HIS A 79 -26.14 8.25 -2.99
CA HIS A 79 -25.97 9.50 -3.74
C HIS A 79 -25.66 10.70 -2.85
N ARG A 80 -26.46 10.89 -1.79
CA ARG A 80 -26.31 11.98 -0.83
C ARG A 80 -24.98 11.90 -0.04
N ALA A 81 -24.56 10.71 0.37
CA ALA A 81 -23.28 10.54 1.06
C ALA A 81 -22.10 10.81 0.11
N GLY A 82 -22.18 10.30 -1.12
CA GLY A 82 -21.19 10.52 -2.17
C GLY A 82 -21.05 12.00 -2.52
N ASP A 83 -22.16 12.74 -2.61
CA ASP A 83 -22.17 14.19 -2.81
C ASP A 83 -21.53 14.94 -1.64
N ALA A 84 -21.88 14.59 -0.40
CA ALA A 84 -21.28 15.18 0.79
C ALA A 84 -19.76 14.97 0.79
N LEU A 85 -19.30 13.76 0.45
CA LEU A 85 -17.89 13.43 0.32
C LEU A 85 -17.19 14.23 -0.78
N ARG A 86 -17.74 14.27 -1.99
CA ARG A 86 -17.21 15.05 -3.12
C ARG A 86 -17.13 16.55 -2.79
N ASN A 87 -18.18 17.10 -2.19
CA ASN A 87 -18.23 18.51 -1.82
C ASN A 87 -17.17 18.85 -0.77
N LYS A 88 -16.98 17.98 0.22
CA LYS A 88 -15.99 18.22 1.27
C LYS A 88 -14.57 18.09 0.75
N ILE A 89 -14.30 17.07 -0.07
CA ILE A 89 -13.05 16.94 -0.83
C ILE A 89 -12.78 18.23 -1.63
N ARG A 90 -13.75 18.69 -2.44
CA ARG A 90 -13.62 19.92 -3.23
C ARG A 90 -13.26 21.14 -2.38
N LYS A 91 -13.92 21.34 -1.23
CA LYS A 91 -13.62 22.45 -0.29
C LYS A 91 -12.22 22.36 0.31
N PHE A 92 -11.72 21.16 0.60
CA PHE A 92 -10.36 20.97 1.10
C PHE A 92 -9.29 21.23 0.03
N PHE A 93 -9.54 20.83 -1.21
CA PHE A 93 -8.57 20.98 -2.31
C PHE A 93 -8.63 22.35 -3.01
N SER A 94 -9.74 23.09 -2.94
CA SER A 94 -9.85 24.44 -3.51
C SER A 94 -9.07 25.52 -2.73
N LYS A 95 -8.52 25.19 -1.55
CA LYS A 95 -7.67 26.09 -0.73
C LYS A 95 -6.15 25.94 -0.94
N GLY A 96 -5.71 25.33 -2.04
CA GLY A 96 -4.37 25.59 -2.58
C GLY A 96 -3.18 24.80 -2.03
N SER A 97 -3.35 23.59 -1.46
CA SER A 97 -2.18 22.69 -1.35
C SER A 97 -2.53 21.22 -1.56
N LEU A 98 -1.82 20.60 -2.51
CA LEU A 98 -1.90 19.19 -2.84
C LEU A 98 -1.17 18.35 -1.77
N LYS A 99 -1.69 18.32 -0.54
CA LYS A 99 -1.10 17.49 0.54
C LYS A 99 -1.88 16.18 0.72
N SER A 100 -1.36 15.12 0.08
CA SER A 100 -1.63 13.69 0.32
C SER A 100 -3.11 13.24 0.51
N SER A 101 -3.73 12.71 -0.54
CA SER A 101 -5.13 12.19 -0.57
C SER A 101 -5.53 11.19 0.53
N VAL A 102 -4.58 10.61 1.26
CA VAL A 102 -4.85 9.60 2.32
C VAL A 102 -5.00 10.24 3.71
N LYS A 103 -4.53 11.48 3.91
CA LYS A 103 -4.78 12.22 5.17
C LYS A 103 -6.15 12.88 5.17
N THR A 104 -6.78 13.02 4.00
CA THR A 104 -8.10 13.65 3.82
C THR A 104 -9.24 12.63 3.84
N CYS A 105 -9.11 11.44 3.23
CA CYS A 105 -10.28 10.55 3.09
C CYS A 105 -10.90 10.06 4.43
N TRP A 106 -10.08 9.64 5.38
CA TRP A 106 -10.53 9.06 6.65
C TRP A 106 -11.05 10.10 7.65
N SER A 107 -10.35 11.22 7.77
CA SER A 107 -10.80 12.39 8.54
C SER A 107 -12.08 12.98 7.94
N THR A 108 -12.14 13.14 6.62
CA THR A 108 -13.34 13.64 5.92
C THR A 108 -14.55 12.74 6.19
N THR A 109 -14.35 11.42 6.24
CA THR A 109 -15.42 10.47 6.57
C THR A 109 -16.01 10.73 7.97
N TRP A 110 -15.15 10.89 8.97
CA TRP A 110 -15.57 11.23 10.34
C TRP A 110 -16.26 12.60 10.42
N ASP A 111 -15.73 13.59 9.70
CA ASP A 111 -16.30 14.94 9.72
C ASP A 111 -17.69 14.98 9.07
N ILE A 112 -17.94 14.19 8.02
CA ILE A 112 -19.27 14.06 7.40
C ILE A 112 -20.26 13.41 8.38
N PHE A 113 -19.83 12.37 9.09
CA PHE A 113 -20.66 11.73 10.12
C PHE A 113 -21.05 12.70 11.24
N SER A 114 -20.12 13.56 11.65
CA SER A 114 -20.34 14.53 12.74
C SER A 114 -21.24 15.70 12.31
N GLU A 115 -21.09 16.20 11.07
CA GLU A 115 -21.87 17.35 10.58
C GLU A 115 -23.23 16.98 9.98
N GLN A 116 -23.36 15.77 9.40
CA GLN A 116 -24.57 15.31 8.70
C GLN A 116 -24.92 13.87 9.13
N PRO A 117 -25.24 13.64 10.41
CA PRO A 117 -25.50 12.30 10.95
C PRO A 117 -26.74 11.63 10.33
N ASP A 118 -27.66 12.42 9.77
CA ASP A 118 -28.88 11.97 9.11
C ASP A 118 -28.60 11.22 7.79
N ILE A 119 -27.46 11.47 7.14
CA ILE A 119 -26.98 10.65 6.01
C ILE A 119 -26.85 9.17 6.40
N PHE A 120 -26.56 8.89 7.67
CA PHE A 120 -26.28 7.55 8.19
C PHE A 120 -27.49 6.91 8.87
N ILE A 121 -28.68 7.52 8.80
CA ILE A 121 -29.86 7.08 9.58
C ILE A 121 -30.24 5.62 9.29
N ASN A 122 -30.12 5.19 8.04
CA ASN A 122 -30.40 3.81 7.61
C ASN A 122 -29.14 2.94 7.48
N ALA A 123 -27.96 3.46 7.86
CA ALA A 123 -26.67 2.82 7.68
C ALA A 123 -26.08 2.32 9.00
N THR A 124 -26.88 1.62 9.81
CA THR A 124 -26.57 1.25 11.20
C THR A 124 -25.21 0.53 11.34
N LYS A 125 -24.88 -0.37 10.40
CA LYS A 125 -23.59 -1.10 10.39
C LYS A 125 -22.41 -0.15 10.11
N THR A 126 -22.55 0.76 9.14
CA THR A 126 -21.52 1.76 8.80
C THR A 126 -21.36 2.77 9.93
N LYS A 127 -22.46 3.21 10.53
CA LYS A 127 -22.48 4.10 11.69
C LYS A 127 -21.73 3.49 12.88
N ALA A 128 -21.98 2.23 13.20
CA ALA A 128 -21.26 1.53 14.27
C ALA A 128 -19.74 1.47 14.02
N ILE A 129 -19.32 1.21 12.78
CA ILE A 129 -17.88 1.22 12.40
C ILE A 129 -17.28 2.64 12.57
N ILE A 130 -17.98 3.67 12.09
CA ILE A 130 -17.47 5.04 12.17
C ILE A 130 -17.37 5.50 13.63
N GLN A 131 -18.31 5.11 14.50
CA GLN A 131 -18.30 5.47 15.92
C GLN A 131 -17.24 4.71 16.75
N ASP A 132 -16.70 3.62 16.23
CA ASP A 132 -15.69 2.80 16.89
C ASP A 132 -14.32 3.53 16.89
N ARG A 133 -13.88 3.98 18.07
CA ARG A 133 -12.56 4.60 18.25
C ARG A 133 -11.41 3.63 17.98
N GLN A 134 -11.59 2.35 18.32
CA GLN A 134 -10.58 1.32 18.10
C GLN A 134 -10.39 1.08 16.60
N PHE A 135 -11.46 1.11 15.81
CA PHE A 135 -11.38 1.07 14.35
C PHE A 135 -10.45 2.16 13.81
N TRP A 136 -10.61 3.42 14.21
CA TRP A 136 -9.75 4.51 13.73
C TRP A 136 -8.30 4.38 14.18
N TYR A 137 -8.08 3.94 15.42
CA TYR A 137 -6.74 3.65 15.92
C TYR A 137 -6.07 2.56 15.06
N ASN A 138 -6.79 1.46 14.80
CA ASN A 138 -6.31 0.36 14.00
C ASN A 138 -6.02 0.77 12.53
N VAL A 139 -6.89 1.56 11.91
CA VAL A 139 -6.64 2.15 10.56
C VAL A 139 -5.36 2.98 10.56
N LYS A 140 -5.13 3.78 11.61
CA LYS A 140 -3.91 4.58 11.75
C LYS A 140 -2.67 3.70 11.86
N GLN A 141 -2.71 2.63 12.66
CA GLN A 141 -1.60 1.69 12.80
C GLN A 141 -1.29 0.97 11.49
N LEU A 142 -2.31 0.40 10.83
CA LEU A 142 -2.14 -0.27 9.54
C LEU A 142 -1.55 0.68 8.49
N LYS A 143 -1.99 1.94 8.48
CA LYS A 143 -1.43 2.97 7.60
C LYS A 143 0.04 3.26 7.91
N LEU A 144 0.46 3.27 9.17
CA LEU A 144 1.87 3.47 9.55
C LEU A 144 2.74 2.32 9.07
N ILE A 145 2.27 1.07 9.24
CA ILE A 145 2.96 -0.12 8.73
C ILE A 145 3.13 -0.08 7.21
N LEU A 146 2.07 0.31 6.48
CA LEU A 146 2.07 0.29 5.01
C LEU A 146 2.64 1.56 4.38
N LYS A 147 2.93 2.61 5.16
CA LYS A 147 3.49 3.87 4.64
C LYS A 147 4.83 3.68 3.90
N PRO A 148 5.80 2.89 4.42
CA PRO A 148 7.07 2.66 3.73
C PRO A 148 6.95 1.97 2.37
N VAL A 149 5.92 1.10 2.20
CA VAL A 149 5.61 0.45 0.91
C VAL A 149 5.41 1.48 -0.19
N LYS A 150 4.62 2.52 0.13
CA LYS A 150 4.29 3.59 -0.80
C LYS A 150 5.56 4.33 -1.23
N SER A 151 6.41 4.72 -0.29
CA SER A 151 7.68 5.39 -0.58
C SER A 151 8.61 4.55 -1.44
N ALA A 152 8.71 3.24 -1.16
CA ALA A 152 9.60 2.35 -1.89
C ALA A 152 9.16 2.08 -3.34
N LEU A 153 7.86 2.23 -3.65
CA LEU A 153 7.30 1.91 -4.97
C LEU A 153 7.02 3.13 -5.85
N GLU A 154 6.92 4.34 -5.30
CA GLU A 154 6.45 5.52 -6.04
C GLU A 154 7.54 6.38 -6.70
N PHE A 155 8.82 6.22 -6.35
CA PHE A 155 9.89 7.03 -6.95
C PHE A 155 10.71 6.24 -7.96
N ASN A 156 10.85 6.80 -9.16
CA ASN A 156 11.74 6.30 -10.22
C ASN A 156 13.24 6.45 -9.86
N THR A 157 13.56 7.14 -8.76
CA THR A 157 14.91 7.32 -8.23
C THR A 157 15.23 6.42 -7.04
N THR A 158 14.29 5.59 -6.56
CA THR A 158 14.50 4.73 -5.39
C THR A 158 15.58 3.69 -5.67
N THR A 159 16.63 3.67 -4.86
CA THR A 159 17.69 2.66 -4.93
C THR A 159 17.32 1.40 -4.14
N LEU A 160 18.07 0.31 -4.35
CA LEU A 160 17.91 -0.90 -3.54
C LEU A 160 18.17 -0.62 -2.04
N ALA A 161 19.09 0.28 -1.72
CA ALA A 161 19.38 0.69 -0.35
C ALA A 161 18.21 1.45 0.27
N ASP A 162 17.58 2.36 -0.47
CA ASP A 162 16.39 3.07 -0.01
C ASP A 162 15.25 2.10 0.33
N CYS A 163 15.01 1.11 -0.54
CA CYS A 163 14.04 0.06 -0.27
C CYS A 163 14.36 -0.72 1.00
N PHE A 164 15.64 -1.01 1.29
CA PHE A 164 16.04 -1.67 2.53
C PHE A 164 15.75 -0.80 3.76
N PHE A 165 16.02 0.50 3.70
CA PHE A 165 15.64 1.44 4.77
C PHE A 165 14.13 1.50 4.98
N GLU A 166 13.32 1.47 3.92
CA GLU A 166 11.86 1.42 4.04
C GLU A 166 11.38 0.11 4.70
N LEU A 167 12.02 -1.02 4.41
CA LEU A 167 11.72 -2.29 5.10
C LEU A 167 12.06 -2.23 6.59
N LEU A 168 13.16 -1.59 6.98
CA LEU A 168 13.50 -1.37 8.40
C LEU A 168 12.47 -0.48 9.11
N LYS A 169 11.99 0.59 8.45
CA LYS A 169 10.91 1.44 8.98
C LYS A 169 9.62 0.64 9.19
N MET A 170 9.30 -0.27 8.27
CA MET A 170 8.15 -1.16 8.39
C MET A 170 8.29 -2.11 9.58
N ALA A 171 9.44 -2.77 9.72
CA ALA A 171 9.71 -3.67 10.85
C ALA A 171 9.60 -2.94 12.19
N ARG A 172 10.13 -1.71 12.27
CA ARG A 172 9.99 -0.85 13.45
C ARG A 172 8.52 -0.53 13.74
N ALA A 173 7.76 -0.12 12.74
CA ALA A 173 6.33 0.19 12.90
C ALA A 173 5.54 -1.02 13.41
N ILE A 174 5.89 -2.24 12.98
CA ILE A 174 5.30 -3.48 13.49
C ILE A 174 5.66 -3.70 14.95
N SER A 175 6.92 -3.50 15.34
CA SER A 175 7.37 -3.68 16.73
C SER A 175 6.78 -2.68 17.74
N GLU A 176 6.32 -1.52 17.26
CA GLU A 176 5.71 -0.47 18.09
C GLU A 176 4.20 -0.69 18.30
N ILE A 177 3.59 -1.68 17.63
CA ILE A 177 2.21 -2.04 17.88
C ILE A 177 2.17 -2.83 19.20
N PRO A 178 1.40 -2.38 20.20
CA PRO A 178 1.22 -3.14 21.43
C PRO A 178 0.84 -4.57 21.06
N SER A 179 1.59 -5.55 21.57
CA SER A 179 1.27 -6.97 21.39
C SER A 179 -0.19 -7.18 21.80
N PHE A 180 -0.95 -7.83 20.90
CA PHE A 180 -2.35 -8.20 21.13
C PHE A 180 -2.54 -8.93 22.46
#